data_AF-A0A9D9C8W0-F1
#
_entry.id   AF-A0A9D9C8W0-F1
#
_cell.length_a   1.000
_cell.length_b   1.000
_cell.length_c   1.000
_cell.angle_alpha   90.00
_cell.angle_beta   90.00
_cell.angle_gamma   90.00
#
_symmetry.space_group_name_H-M   'P 1'
#
loop_
_entity.id
_entity.type
_entity.pdbx_description
1 polymer ?
#
loop_
_entity_poly.entity_id
_entity_poly.type
_entity_poly.pdbx_seq_one_letter_code
_entity_poly.pdbx_strand_id
1 'polypeptide(L)'
;IHLINSGATALDATGQATENGQPVMKPYWEMTDADIEGCLKATTWYPADCGYFRGGGFSSQFLSKGGMEVTMFRLNLVKGLGPVLQIAEGWTVDVHPETFEVINKRTDKTWPTTWFAPRLCNKDQFKDVYSVMNNWGANHGAIAYGHIGADLITLASILRIPVCMHNVEDEKIFRPSAWNAFGMDKEGADYRACQNFGPIYK
;
A
#
# COMPACT_ATOMS: atom_id res chain seq x y z
N ILE A 1 2.13 11.11 -3.20
CA ILE A 1 3.34 10.27 -3.02
C ILE A 1 3.60 9.53 -4.33
N HIS A 2 4.83 9.55 -4.85
CA HIS A 2 5.22 8.78 -6.05
C HIS A 2 5.59 7.36 -5.62
N LEU A 3 4.73 6.38 -5.90
CA LEU A 3 5.03 4.97 -5.66
C LEU A 3 5.53 4.37 -6.97
N ILE A 4 6.78 3.93 -6.97
CA ILE A 4 7.47 3.45 -8.17
C ILE A 4 8.49 2.38 -7.76
N ASN A 5 8.23 1.14 -8.14
CA ASN A 5 9.20 0.07 -7.90
C ASN A 5 10.32 0.12 -8.94
N SER A 6 11.46 -0.47 -8.63
CA SER A 6 12.67 -0.55 -9.46
C SER A 6 12.55 -1.52 -10.65
N GLY A 7 11.45 -1.42 -11.40
CA GLY A 7 11.26 -2.06 -12.70
C GLY A 7 10.13 -3.09 -12.80
N ALA A 8 9.56 -3.55 -11.70
CA ALA A 8 8.53 -4.60 -11.73
C ALA A 8 7.32 -4.27 -10.85
N THR A 9 6.12 -4.44 -11.39
CA THR A 9 4.85 -4.42 -10.63
C THR A 9 3.87 -5.38 -11.31
N ALA A 10 2.94 -5.97 -10.54
CA ALA A 10 1.86 -6.77 -11.11
C ALA A 10 1.05 -5.93 -12.13
N LEU A 11 0.76 -6.50 -13.30
CA LEU A 11 0.10 -5.76 -14.38
C LEU A 11 -1.36 -5.41 -14.06
N ASP A 12 -1.97 -6.12 -13.13
CA ASP A 12 -3.28 -5.82 -12.56
C ASP A 12 -3.34 -4.37 -12.01
N ALA A 13 -2.22 -3.87 -11.47
CA ALA A 13 -2.11 -2.50 -10.94
C ALA A 13 -2.13 -1.40 -12.03
N THR A 14 -2.21 -1.77 -13.31
CA THR A 14 -2.56 -0.81 -14.36
C THR A 14 -3.95 -0.19 -14.14
N GLY A 15 -4.85 -0.88 -13.42
CA GLY A 15 -6.24 -0.46 -13.23
C GLY A 15 -7.07 -0.54 -14.52
N GLN A 16 -6.70 -1.44 -15.43
CA GLN A 16 -7.44 -1.65 -16.69
C GLN A 16 -8.71 -2.48 -16.50
N ALA A 17 -8.73 -3.35 -15.48
CA ALA A 17 -9.96 -3.99 -15.07
C ALA A 17 -10.93 -2.95 -14.52
N THR A 18 -12.23 -3.13 -14.82
CA THR A 18 -13.27 -2.20 -14.35
C THR A 18 -14.45 -2.93 -13.72
N GLU A 19 -15.08 -2.23 -12.77
CA GLU A 19 -16.35 -2.60 -12.17
C GLU A 19 -17.18 -1.32 -12.00
N ASN A 20 -18.45 -1.33 -12.45
CA ASN A 20 -19.33 -0.16 -12.44
C ASN A 20 -18.70 1.12 -13.05
N GLY A 21 -17.84 0.93 -14.07
CA GLY A 21 -17.12 2.02 -14.74
C GLY A 21 -15.94 2.60 -13.96
N GLN A 22 -15.61 2.08 -12.78
CA GLN A 22 -14.45 2.46 -11.99
C GLN A 22 -13.29 1.47 -12.19
N PRO A 23 -12.03 1.93 -12.17
CA PRO A 23 -10.87 1.04 -12.22
C PRO A 23 -10.76 0.22 -10.93
N VAL A 24 -10.41 -1.06 -11.07
CA VAL A 24 -10.30 -2.01 -9.95
C VAL A 24 -9.13 -2.98 -10.16
N MET A 25 -8.72 -3.69 -9.10
CA MET A 25 -7.95 -4.93 -9.22
C MET A 25 -8.82 -6.08 -8.70
N LYS A 26 -9.04 -7.10 -9.54
CA LYS A 26 -9.97 -8.19 -9.22
C LYS A 26 -9.22 -9.42 -8.71
N PRO A 27 -9.88 -10.29 -7.94
CA PRO A 27 -9.48 -11.67 -7.83
C PRO A 27 -9.38 -12.34 -9.20
N TYR A 28 -8.44 -13.26 -9.39
CA TYR A 28 -8.15 -13.83 -10.71
C TYR A 28 -9.36 -14.55 -11.34
N TRP A 29 -10.26 -15.13 -10.53
CA TRP A 29 -11.45 -15.83 -11.02
C TRP A 29 -12.56 -14.88 -11.53
N GLU A 30 -12.43 -13.58 -11.28
CA GLU A 30 -13.33 -12.52 -11.77
C GLU A 30 -12.73 -11.73 -12.94
N MET A 31 -11.47 -12.01 -13.30
CA MET A 31 -10.80 -11.38 -14.45
C MET A 31 -11.38 -11.94 -15.75
N THR A 32 -11.71 -11.04 -16.66
CA THR A 32 -12.10 -11.39 -18.03
C THR A 32 -10.90 -11.33 -18.98
N ASP A 33 -10.98 -11.98 -20.14
CA ASP A 33 -9.96 -11.85 -21.19
C ASP A 33 -9.75 -10.38 -21.61
N ALA A 34 -10.81 -9.56 -21.58
CA ALA A 34 -10.73 -8.14 -21.87
C ALA A 34 -9.93 -7.36 -20.80
N ASP A 35 -10.09 -7.72 -19.52
CA ASP A 35 -9.31 -7.14 -18.43
C ASP A 35 -7.80 -7.48 -18.61
N ILE A 36 -7.50 -8.74 -18.91
CA ILE A 36 -6.12 -9.25 -19.12
C ILE A 36 -5.45 -8.54 -20.31
N GLU A 37 -6.14 -8.52 -21.46
CA GLU A 37 -5.68 -7.85 -22.67
C GLU A 37 -5.47 -6.34 -22.43
N GLY A 38 -6.36 -5.72 -21.64
CA GLY A 38 -6.24 -4.33 -21.22
C GLY A 38 -4.96 -4.06 -20.43
N CYS A 39 -4.69 -4.87 -19.39
CA CYS A 39 -3.48 -4.77 -18.58
C CYS A 39 -2.21 -4.90 -19.42
N LEU A 40 -2.18 -5.85 -20.36
CA LEU A 40 -1.05 -6.05 -21.28
C LEU A 40 -0.86 -4.85 -22.22
N LYS A 41 -1.93 -4.34 -22.83
CA LYS A 41 -1.89 -3.17 -23.73
C LYS A 41 -1.45 -1.89 -23.04
N ALA A 42 -1.78 -1.72 -21.76
CA ALA A 42 -1.37 -0.56 -20.98
C ALA A 42 0.10 -0.62 -20.53
N THR A 43 0.78 -1.75 -20.73
CA THR A 43 2.15 -1.97 -20.28
C THR A 43 3.14 -1.92 -21.44
N THR A 44 4.18 -1.10 -21.30
CA THR A 44 5.34 -1.09 -22.21
C THR A 44 6.55 -1.71 -21.53
N TRP A 45 7.25 -2.59 -22.23
CA TRP A 45 8.45 -3.26 -21.74
C TRP A 45 9.70 -2.49 -22.18
N TYR A 46 10.34 -1.78 -21.25
CA TYR A 46 11.57 -1.03 -21.54
C TYR A 46 12.81 -1.86 -21.21
N PRO A 47 13.88 -1.85 -22.02
CA PRO A 47 15.16 -2.42 -21.64
C PRO A 47 15.65 -1.82 -20.32
N ALA A 48 16.16 -2.67 -19.42
CA ALA A 48 16.71 -2.23 -18.15
C ALA A 48 17.92 -1.30 -18.35
N ASP A 49 18.09 -0.33 -17.46
CA ASP A 49 19.27 0.54 -17.46
C ASP A 49 20.53 -0.28 -17.12
N CYS A 50 21.40 -0.46 -18.11
CA CYS A 50 22.66 -1.20 -17.96
C CYS A 50 23.66 -0.55 -16.98
N GLY A 51 23.46 0.72 -16.59
CA GLY A 51 24.20 1.37 -15.51
C GLY A 51 23.94 0.71 -14.14
N TYR A 52 22.70 0.26 -13.91
CA TYR A 52 22.29 -0.47 -12.71
C TYR A 52 22.28 -2.00 -12.93
N PHE A 53 21.67 -2.45 -14.03
CA PHE A 53 21.40 -3.85 -14.34
C PHE A 53 22.29 -4.32 -15.50
N ARG A 54 23.56 -4.60 -15.24
CA ARG A 54 24.56 -4.96 -16.27
C ARG A 54 24.21 -6.18 -17.12
N GLY A 55 23.38 -7.08 -16.60
CA GLY A 55 22.88 -8.26 -17.32
C GLY A 55 21.70 -7.98 -18.26
N GLY A 56 21.22 -6.74 -18.34
CA GLY A 56 20.01 -6.38 -19.06
C GLY A 56 18.74 -6.83 -18.33
N GLY A 57 17.65 -6.96 -19.09
CA GLY A 57 16.30 -7.24 -18.60
C GLY A 57 15.27 -6.29 -19.20
N PHE A 58 14.00 -6.45 -18.81
CA PHE A 58 12.92 -5.56 -19.23
C PHE A 58 12.08 -5.13 -18.03
N SER A 59 11.87 -3.83 -17.84
CA SER A 59 10.97 -3.28 -16.84
C SER A 59 9.55 -3.14 -17.38
N SER A 60 8.56 -3.43 -16.54
CA SER A 60 7.13 -3.32 -16.86
C SER A 60 6.65 -1.90 -16.58
N GLN A 61 6.65 -1.02 -17.58
CA GLN A 61 6.24 0.37 -17.42
C GLN A 61 4.77 0.56 -17.72
N PHE A 62 4.06 1.19 -16.79
CA PHE A 62 2.69 1.68 -16.96
C PHE A 62 2.43 2.82 -15.97
N LEU A 63 1.28 3.48 -16.12
CA LEU A 63 0.73 4.42 -15.15
C LEU A 63 -0.59 3.84 -14.63
N SER A 64 -0.68 3.58 -13.32
CA SER A 64 -1.94 3.17 -12.69
C SER A 64 -3.00 4.25 -12.91
N LYS A 65 -4.22 3.84 -13.30
CA LYS A 65 -5.36 4.77 -13.36
C LYS A 65 -5.65 5.36 -11.97
N GLY A 66 -6.02 6.64 -11.94
CA GLY A 66 -6.57 7.28 -10.75
C GLY A 66 -7.96 6.75 -10.38
N GLY A 67 -8.40 7.05 -9.16
CA GLY A 67 -9.73 6.71 -8.66
C GLY A 67 -9.84 5.38 -7.93
N MET A 68 -8.85 4.49 -8.01
CA MET A 68 -8.85 3.25 -7.22
C MET A 68 -8.65 3.55 -5.73
N GLU A 69 -9.51 2.97 -4.90
CA GLU A 69 -9.26 2.83 -3.47
C GLU A 69 -8.10 1.87 -3.27
N VAL A 70 -7.14 2.24 -2.44
CA VAL A 70 -5.98 1.41 -2.14
C VAL A 70 -5.55 1.54 -0.69
N THR A 71 -4.95 0.47 -0.18
CA THR A 71 -4.32 0.43 1.13
C THR A 71 -2.83 0.18 0.95
N MET A 72 -2.00 1.13 1.37
CA MET A 72 -0.56 0.95 1.49
C MET A 72 -0.25 0.38 2.88
N PHE A 73 0.52 -0.71 2.97
CA PHE A 73 0.90 -1.31 4.25
C PHE A 73 2.35 -1.81 4.25
N ARG A 74 2.93 -1.88 5.45
CA ARG A 74 4.31 -2.31 5.64
C ARG A 74 4.50 -2.96 7.01
N LEU A 75 5.12 -4.14 7.02
CA LEU A 75 5.67 -4.74 8.23
C LEU A 75 7.13 -4.32 8.40
N ASN A 76 7.50 -3.90 9.61
CA ASN A 76 8.88 -3.63 9.99
C ASN A 76 9.24 -4.44 11.26
N LEU A 77 10.51 -4.80 11.40
CA LEU A 77 11.03 -5.46 12.60
C LEU A 77 11.83 -4.44 13.42
N VAL A 78 11.38 -4.16 14.64
CA VAL A 78 12.03 -3.24 15.57
C VAL A 78 12.71 -4.03 16.67
N LYS A 79 14.03 -3.86 16.83
CA LYS A 79 14.81 -4.55 17.86
C LYS A 79 14.26 -4.21 19.26
N GLY A 80 13.96 -5.24 20.04
CA GLY A 80 13.42 -5.10 21.40
C GLY A 80 11.89 -5.00 21.48
N LEU A 81 11.20 -4.85 20.34
CA LEU A 81 9.74 -4.80 20.24
C LEU A 81 9.19 -5.97 19.41
N GLY A 82 9.84 -6.30 18.29
CA GLY A 82 9.38 -7.32 17.34
C GLY A 82 8.74 -6.71 16.09
N PRO A 83 7.84 -7.45 15.41
CA PRO A 83 7.14 -6.96 14.22
C PRO A 83 6.14 -5.84 14.58
N VAL A 84 6.07 -4.82 13.74
CA VAL A 84 5.05 -3.74 13.79
C VAL A 84 4.46 -3.54 12.40
N LEU A 85 3.16 -3.23 12.33
CA LEU A 85 2.45 -2.98 11.08
C LEU A 85 2.10 -1.50 10.92
N GLN A 86 2.36 -0.94 9.74
CA GLN A 86 1.90 0.38 9.30
C GLN A 86 0.86 0.23 8.19
N ILE A 87 -0.17 1.06 8.21
CA ILE A 87 -1.31 1.04 7.29
C ILE A 87 -1.64 2.48 6.89
N ALA A 88 -1.83 2.75 5.61
CA ALA A 88 -2.30 4.03 5.09
C ALA A 88 -3.30 3.78 3.96
N GLU A 89 -4.59 3.97 4.26
CA GLU A 89 -5.65 3.98 3.25
C GLU A 89 -5.63 5.29 2.46
N GLY A 90 -6.00 5.22 1.19
CA GLY A 90 -6.11 6.38 0.32
C GLY A 90 -6.56 5.99 -1.07
N TRP A 91 -6.16 6.80 -2.06
CA TRP A 91 -6.56 6.59 -3.44
C TRP A 91 -5.38 6.73 -4.38
N THR A 92 -5.40 5.96 -5.46
CA THR A 92 -4.65 6.33 -6.66
C THR A 92 -5.23 7.60 -7.25
N VAL A 93 -4.42 8.50 -7.77
CA VAL A 93 -4.87 9.77 -8.34
C VAL A 93 -4.32 9.98 -9.73
N ASP A 94 -5.13 10.56 -10.62
CA ASP A 94 -4.62 11.06 -11.89
C ASP A 94 -3.91 12.40 -11.65
N VAL A 95 -2.84 12.59 -12.40
CA VAL A 95 -2.08 13.84 -12.44
C VAL A 95 -2.16 14.38 -13.86
N HIS A 96 -2.26 15.69 -14.03
CA HIS A 96 -2.30 16.31 -15.35
C HIS A 96 -1.14 15.79 -16.23
N PRO A 97 -1.39 15.40 -17.49
CA PRO A 97 -0.38 14.72 -18.32
C PRO A 97 0.96 15.45 -18.40
N GLU A 98 0.94 16.78 -18.54
CA GLU A 98 2.17 17.58 -18.57
C GLU A 98 2.96 17.52 -17.26
N THR A 99 2.26 17.54 -16.12
CA THR A 99 2.87 17.43 -14.79
C THR A 99 3.46 16.04 -14.60
N PHE A 100 2.73 14.99 -15.01
CA PHE A 100 3.24 13.62 -14.97
C PHE A 100 4.51 13.48 -15.81
N GLU A 101 4.50 13.97 -17.06
CA GLU A 101 5.65 13.89 -17.97
C GLU A 101 6.91 14.55 -17.38
N VAL A 102 6.77 15.73 -16.77
CA VAL A 102 7.90 16.44 -16.14
C VAL A 102 8.47 15.62 -14.97
N ILE A 103 7.63 15.06 -14.12
CA ILE A 103 8.11 14.31 -12.94
C ILE A 103 8.66 12.95 -13.36
N ASN A 104 7.96 12.22 -14.22
CA ASN A 104 8.35 10.87 -14.67
C ASN A 104 9.72 10.87 -15.36
N LYS A 105 10.01 11.87 -16.19
CA LYS A 105 11.34 12.04 -16.83
C LYS A 105 12.46 12.35 -15.85
N ARG A 106 12.15 12.92 -14.69
CA ARG A 106 13.13 13.33 -13.66
C ARG A 106 13.36 12.26 -12.59
N THR A 107 12.48 11.27 -12.48
CA THR A 107 12.61 10.14 -11.56
C THR A 107 13.17 8.92 -12.30
N ASP A 108 12.30 8.07 -12.86
CA ASP A 108 12.67 6.89 -13.66
C ASP A 108 11.56 6.56 -14.65
N LYS A 109 11.69 7.04 -15.90
CA LYS A 109 10.64 6.96 -16.92
C LYS A 109 10.32 5.53 -17.41
N THR A 110 11.19 4.56 -17.11
CA THR A 110 11.07 3.17 -17.57
C THR A 110 10.38 2.26 -16.54
N TRP A 111 10.00 2.80 -15.38
CA TRP A 111 9.44 2.03 -14.27
C TRP A 111 7.95 2.32 -14.06
N PRO A 112 7.18 1.38 -13.48
CA PRO A 112 5.74 1.54 -13.27
C PRO A 112 5.43 2.60 -12.21
N THR A 113 4.52 3.52 -12.52
CA THR A 113 4.14 4.60 -11.61
C THR A 113 2.72 4.44 -11.08
N THR A 114 2.57 4.63 -9.78
CA THR A 114 1.30 4.86 -9.11
C THR A 114 1.39 6.16 -8.30
N TRP A 115 0.49 7.10 -8.56
CA TRP A 115 0.35 8.31 -7.74
C TRP A 115 -0.62 8.05 -6.61
N PHE A 116 -0.16 8.20 -5.37
CA PHE A 116 -0.95 7.88 -4.19
C PHE A 116 -1.23 9.12 -3.33
N ALA A 117 -2.49 9.30 -2.96
CA ALA A 117 -2.96 10.31 -2.01
C ALA A 117 -3.55 9.61 -0.77
N PRO A 118 -2.85 9.63 0.39
CA PRO A 118 -3.38 9.04 1.62
C PRO A 118 -4.55 9.85 2.17
N ARG A 119 -5.53 9.18 2.78
CA ARG A 119 -6.57 9.84 3.56
C ARG A 119 -5.94 10.46 4.81
N LEU A 120 -6.15 11.76 4.99
CA LEU A 120 -5.69 12.49 6.18
C LEU A 120 -6.70 12.38 7.32
N CYS A 121 -6.23 12.48 8.55
CA CYS A 121 -7.08 12.48 9.74
C CYS A 121 -6.42 13.25 10.90
N ASN A 122 -7.09 13.33 12.04
CA ASN A 122 -6.64 14.09 13.22
C ASN A 122 -5.51 13.39 14.03
N LYS A 123 -4.73 12.49 13.41
CA LYS A 123 -3.55 11.85 13.99
C LYS A 123 -2.30 12.50 13.43
N ASP A 124 -1.26 12.71 14.25
CA ASP A 124 -0.05 13.43 13.85
C ASP A 124 0.64 12.84 12.61
N GLN A 125 0.63 11.52 12.45
CA GLN A 125 1.24 10.82 11.31
C GLN A 125 0.41 10.97 10.02
N PHE A 126 -0.83 11.45 10.12
CA PHE A 126 -1.77 11.64 9.01
C PHE A 126 -2.30 13.08 8.91
N LYS A 127 -1.66 14.04 9.58
CA LYS A 127 -2.06 15.45 9.54
C LYS A 127 -1.83 16.10 8.17
N ASP A 128 -0.84 15.61 7.43
CA ASP A 128 -0.51 16.01 6.07
C ASP A 128 0.20 14.86 5.33
N VAL A 129 0.27 14.95 3.99
CA VAL A 129 0.87 13.90 3.14
C VAL A 129 2.36 13.72 3.43
N TYR A 130 3.05 14.81 3.80
CA TYR A 130 4.46 14.75 4.21
C TYR A 130 4.64 13.88 5.44
N SER A 131 3.79 14.05 6.46
CA SER A 131 3.85 13.31 7.71
C SER A 131 3.63 11.82 7.49
N VAL A 132 2.77 11.44 6.55
CA VAL A 132 2.60 10.02 6.15
C VAL A 132 3.91 9.45 5.63
N MET A 133 4.58 10.16 4.71
CA MET A 133 5.86 9.72 4.14
C MET A 133 6.99 9.74 5.17
N ASN A 134 7.09 10.80 5.98
CA ASN A 134 8.14 10.98 6.98
C ASN A 134 8.08 9.94 8.11
N ASN A 135 6.88 9.40 8.40
CA ASN A 135 6.71 8.35 9.41
C ASN A 135 6.73 6.93 8.81
N TRP A 136 6.85 6.78 7.49
CA TRP A 136 6.93 5.46 6.86
C TRP A 136 8.28 4.79 7.19
N GLY A 137 8.23 3.57 7.74
CA GLY A 137 9.39 2.93 8.37
C GLY A 137 10.36 2.22 7.42
N ALA A 138 10.15 2.31 6.11
CA ALA A 138 10.99 1.66 5.10
C ALA A 138 10.95 2.40 3.76
N ASN A 139 11.84 2.04 2.84
CA ASN A 139 11.82 2.53 1.46
C ASN A 139 10.78 1.81 0.56
N HIS A 140 10.18 0.72 1.05
CA HIS A 140 9.15 -0.05 0.33
C HIS A 140 7.81 0.01 1.05
N GLY A 141 6.73 -0.16 0.28
CA GLY A 141 5.38 -0.41 0.75
C GLY A 141 4.70 -1.45 -0.14
N ALA A 142 3.78 -2.23 0.44
CA ALA A 142 2.89 -3.09 -0.33
C ALA A 142 1.57 -2.35 -0.54
N ILE A 143 0.99 -2.45 -1.75
CA ILE A 143 -0.25 -1.78 -2.11
C ILE A 143 -1.28 -2.85 -2.46
N ALA A 144 -2.44 -2.81 -1.80
CA ALA A 144 -3.60 -3.61 -2.15
C ALA A 144 -4.73 -2.71 -2.65
N TYR A 145 -5.53 -3.21 -3.59
CA TYR A 145 -6.80 -2.58 -3.96
C TYR A 145 -7.81 -2.70 -2.82
N GLY A 146 -8.62 -1.66 -2.66
CA GLY A 146 -9.61 -1.50 -1.61
C GLY A 146 -9.06 -0.88 -0.31
N HIS A 147 -9.97 -0.40 0.53
CA HIS A 147 -9.69 0.02 1.91
C HIS A 147 -9.83 -1.17 2.86
N ILE A 148 -8.75 -1.94 2.96
CA ILE A 148 -8.66 -3.20 3.72
C ILE A 148 -7.97 -2.99 5.09
N GLY A 149 -7.84 -1.76 5.56
CA GLY A 149 -7.11 -1.46 6.79
C GLY A 149 -7.71 -2.10 8.02
N ALA A 150 -9.05 -2.19 8.10
CA ALA A 150 -9.74 -2.89 9.19
C ALA A 150 -9.41 -4.40 9.21
N ASP A 151 -9.40 -5.05 8.05
CA ASP A 151 -9.05 -6.47 7.91
C ASP A 151 -7.61 -6.71 8.36
N LEU A 152 -6.69 -5.83 7.95
CA LEU A 152 -5.28 -5.89 8.35
C LEU A 152 -5.12 -5.68 9.87
N ILE A 153 -5.88 -4.78 10.49
CA ILE A 153 -5.87 -4.59 11.96
C ILE A 153 -6.37 -5.84 12.67
N THR A 154 -7.46 -6.46 12.21
CA THR A 154 -7.97 -7.70 12.79
C THR A 154 -6.95 -8.82 12.64
N LEU A 155 -6.39 -9.01 11.45
CA LEU A 155 -5.35 -10.02 11.20
C LEU A 155 -4.11 -9.79 12.08
N ALA A 156 -3.63 -8.55 12.18
CA ALA A 156 -2.49 -8.20 13.02
C ALA A 156 -2.75 -8.54 14.50
N SER A 157 -3.96 -8.29 15.01
CA SER A 157 -4.33 -8.65 16.38
C SER A 157 -4.36 -10.17 16.62
N ILE A 158 -4.83 -10.95 15.64
CA ILE A 158 -4.75 -12.42 15.68
C ILE A 158 -3.29 -12.86 15.73
N LEU A 159 -2.40 -12.19 15.00
CA LEU A 159 -0.97 -12.52 14.97
C LEU A 159 -0.15 -11.89 16.11
N ARG A 160 -0.79 -11.06 16.97
CA ARG A 160 -0.15 -10.29 18.05
C ARG A 160 0.95 -9.36 17.54
N ILE A 161 0.69 -8.73 16.40
CA ILE A 161 1.53 -7.70 15.79
C ILE A 161 0.90 -6.33 16.09
N PRO A 162 1.56 -5.45 16.87
CA PRO A 162 1.05 -4.11 17.12
C PRO A 162 0.99 -3.28 15.83
N VAL A 163 -0.08 -2.50 15.68
CA VAL A 163 -0.27 -1.56 14.56
C VAL A 163 0.25 -0.19 15.00
N CYS A 164 1.43 0.21 14.52
CA CYS A 164 2.13 1.40 14.97
C CYS A 164 1.76 2.68 14.20
N MET A 165 0.97 2.58 13.13
CA MET A 165 0.49 3.71 12.34
C MET A 165 -0.72 3.27 11.50
N HIS A 166 -1.88 3.91 11.66
CA HIS A 166 -3.05 3.70 10.79
C HIS A 166 -4.01 4.91 10.75
N ASN A 167 -4.66 5.11 9.61
CA ASN A 167 -5.73 6.10 9.41
C ASN A 167 -7.14 5.50 9.35
N VAL A 168 -7.29 4.21 9.67
CA VAL A 168 -8.59 3.54 9.83
C VAL A 168 -9.38 4.18 10.98
N GLU A 169 -10.67 4.39 10.77
CA GLU A 169 -11.61 4.92 11.77
C GLU A 169 -11.73 3.99 12.97
N ASP A 170 -11.79 4.56 14.18
CA ASP A 170 -11.75 3.79 15.42
C ASP A 170 -12.93 2.82 15.59
N GLU A 171 -14.10 3.14 15.02
CA GLU A 171 -15.29 2.29 15.03
C GLU A 171 -15.15 1.01 14.20
N LYS A 172 -14.23 1.00 13.24
CA LYS A 172 -13.92 -0.18 12.40
C LYS A 172 -12.85 -1.07 13.01
N ILE A 173 -12.21 -0.65 14.11
CA ILE A 173 -11.19 -1.45 14.79
C ILE A 173 -11.86 -2.65 15.46
N PHE A 174 -11.65 -3.83 14.88
CA PHE A 174 -12.12 -5.09 15.43
C PHE A 174 -10.95 -5.99 15.84
N ARG A 175 -10.91 -6.34 17.14
CA ARG A 175 -9.86 -7.16 17.77
C ARG A 175 -10.51 -8.11 18.78
N PRO A 176 -9.82 -9.16 19.28
CA PRO A 176 -10.34 -10.01 20.34
C PRO A 176 -10.77 -9.20 21.56
N SER A 177 -11.90 -9.55 22.18
CA SER A 177 -12.49 -8.78 23.30
C SER A 177 -11.53 -8.54 24.47
N ALA A 178 -10.54 -9.43 24.66
CA ALA A 178 -9.49 -9.28 25.65
C ALA A 178 -8.71 -7.95 25.52
N TRP A 179 -8.55 -7.38 24.30
CA TRP A 179 -7.87 -6.09 24.10
C TRP A 179 -8.54 -4.96 24.89
N ASN A 180 -9.87 -5.01 25.07
CA ASN A 180 -10.60 -3.98 25.82
C ASN A 180 -10.20 -3.93 27.29
N ALA A 181 -9.72 -5.04 27.86
CA ALA A 181 -9.23 -5.10 29.24
C ALA A 181 -7.83 -4.47 29.40
N PHE A 182 -7.10 -4.23 28.29
CA PHE A 182 -5.79 -3.57 28.30
C PHE A 182 -5.89 -2.04 28.22
N GLY A 183 -7.09 -1.46 28.13
CA GLY A 183 -7.32 -0.02 28.24
C GLY A 183 -8.25 0.54 27.15
N MET A 184 -8.70 1.77 27.37
CA MET A 184 -9.62 2.48 26.44
C MET A 184 -8.87 3.10 25.25
N ASP A 185 -7.63 3.54 25.46
CA ASP A 185 -6.75 4.01 24.39
C ASP A 185 -6.37 2.84 23.46
N LYS A 186 -6.84 2.90 22.21
CA LYS A 186 -6.79 1.78 21.26
C LYS A 186 -5.37 1.39 20.86
N GLU A 187 -4.45 2.36 20.78
CA GLU A 187 -3.04 2.11 20.46
C GLU A 187 -2.34 1.48 21.66
N GLY A 188 -2.40 2.10 22.84
CA GLY A 188 -1.78 1.58 24.04
C GLY A 188 -2.30 0.21 24.45
N ALA A 189 -3.61 -0.04 24.28
CA ALA A 189 -4.19 -1.36 24.51
C ALA A 189 -3.62 -2.42 23.56
N ASP A 190 -3.34 -2.06 22.31
CA ASP A 190 -2.75 -2.96 21.31
C ASP A 190 -1.36 -3.42 21.71
N TYR A 191 -0.49 -2.47 22.04
CA TYR A 191 0.88 -2.77 22.46
C TYR A 191 0.91 -3.62 23.73
N ARG A 192 0.09 -3.30 24.74
CA ARG A 192 0.03 -4.07 25.99
C ARG A 192 -0.49 -5.49 25.75
N ALA A 193 -1.53 -5.65 24.93
CA ALA A 193 -2.08 -6.97 24.61
C ALA A 193 -1.10 -7.81 23.79
N CYS A 194 -0.48 -7.24 22.75
CA CYS A 194 0.52 -7.93 21.93
C CYS A 194 1.73 -8.35 22.76
N GLN A 195 2.23 -7.47 23.63
CA GLN A 195 3.32 -7.79 24.56
C GLN A 195 2.95 -8.91 25.54
N ASN A 196 1.73 -8.89 26.07
CA ASN A 196 1.26 -9.89 27.04
C ASN A 196 1.08 -11.27 26.42
N PHE A 197 0.46 -11.37 25.24
CA PHE A 197 0.16 -12.65 24.61
C PHE A 197 1.34 -13.20 23.79
N GLY A 198 2.18 -12.34 23.23
CA GLY A 198 3.33 -12.73 22.41
C GLY A 198 2.96 -13.44 21.09
N PRO A 199 3.97 -13.92 20.34
CA PRO A 199 3.74 -14.60 19.06
C PRO A 199 2.97 -15.91 19.24
N ILE A 200 2.15 -16.27 18.24
CA ILE A 200 1.29 -17.47 18.28
C ILE A 200 2.11 -18.76 18.42
N TYR A 201 3.20 -18.86 17.67
CA TYR A 201 4.05 -20.04 17.59
C TYR A 201 5.45 -19.68 18.08
N LYS A 202 6.12 -20.64 18.73
CA LYS A 202 7.47 -20.50 19.29
C LYS A 202 8.29 -21.73 18.95
#